data_AF-V9G494-F1
#
_entry.id   AF-V9G494-F1
#
_cell.length_a   1.000
_cell.length_b   1.000
_cell.length_c   1.000
_cell.angle_alpha   90.00
_cell.angle_beta   90.00
_cell.angle_gamma   90.00
#
_symmetry.space_group_name_H-M   'P 1'
#
loop_
_entity.id
_entity.type
_entity.pdbx_description
1 polymer ?
#
loop_
_entity_poly.entity_id
_entity_poly.type
_entity_poly.pdbx_seq_one_letter_code
_entity_poly.pdbx_strand_id
1 'polypeptide(L)' 'MAQLETIVEQLEDGDVPLEKAIDLFQRGMKLSQLCGQKLEQVEQKIEMIVEEGGELKRKPFGGTLEETGELSE' A
#
# COMPACT_ATOMS: atom_id res chain seq x y z
N MET A 1 4.90 -2.57 -11.67
CA MET A 1 4.00 -1.43 -11.90
C MET A 1 3.69 -1.28 -13.38
N ALA A 2 4.69 -1.25 -14.27
CA ALA A 2 4.51 -1.20 -15.74
C ALA A 2 3.40 -2.09 -16.33
N GLN A 3 3.26 -3.34 -15.88
CA GLN A 3 2.21 -4.24 -16.38
C GLN A 3 0.79 -3.82 -15.98
N LEU A 4 0.61 -3.22 -14.79
CA LEU A 4 -0.69 -2.71 -14.36
C LEU A 4 -1.04 -1.45 -15.14
N GLU A 5 -0.07 -0.56 -15.36
CA GLU A 5 -0.24 0.66 -16.16
C GLU A 5 -0.69 0.32 -17.59
N THR A 6 -0.01 -0.62 -18.24
CA THR A 6 -0.39 -1.10 -19.58
C THR A 6 -1.78 -1.76 -19.63
N ILE A 7 -2.24 -2.38 -18.52
CA ILE A 7 -3.60 -2.93 -18.43
C ILE A 7 -4.63 -1.82 -18.30
N VAL A 8 -4.34 -0.80 -17.49
CA VAL A 8 -5.20 0.37 -17.29
C VAL A 8 -5.34 1.15 -18.61
N GLU A 9 -4.22 1.44 -19.29
CA GLU A 9 -4.23 2.10 -20.60
C GLU A 9 -5.09 1.35 -21.63
N GLN A 10 -4.97 0.01 -21.69
CA GLN A 10 -5.80 -0.81 -22.58
C GLN A 10 -7.28 -0.78 -22.23
N LEU A 11 -7.63 -0.72 -20.94
CA LEU A 11 -9.02 -0.63 -20.50
C LEU A 11 -9.61 0.76 -20.76
N GLU A 12 -8.80 1.82 -20.69
CA GLU A 12 -9.22 3.20 -20.97
C GLU A 12 -9.40 3.50 -22.47
N ASP A 13 -8.68 2.81 -23.35
CA ASP A 13 -8.77 2.98 -24.80
C ASP A 13 -10.16 2.60 -25.37
N GLY A 14 -10.95 1.79 -24.65
CA GLY A 14 -12.37 1.53 -24.94
C GLY A 14 -12.65 0.62 -26.14
N ASP A 15 -11.65 0.31 -26.98
CA ASP A 15 -11.76 -0.60 -28.14
C ASP A 15 -11.58 -2.09 -27.76
N VAL A 16 -11.52 -2.40 -26.47
CA VAL A 16 -11.32 -3.76 -25.98
C VAL A 16 -12.64 -4.54 -25.92
N PRO A 17 -12.74 -5.71 -26.59
CA PRO A 17 -13.91 -6.57 -26.48
C PRO A 17 -14.19 -6.95 -25.02
N LEU A 18 -15.48 -7.00 -24.64
CA LEU A 18 -15.91 -7.23 -23.26
C LEU A 18 -15.22 -8.43 -22.57
N GLU A 19 -15.10 -9.55 -23.27
CA GLU A 19 -14.44 -10.75 -22.74
C GLU A 19 -12.96 -10.50 -22.40
N LYS A 20 -12.27 -9.73 -23.24
CA LYS A 20 -10.87 -9.36 -23.02
C LYS A 20 -10.74 -8.29 -21.94
N ALA A 21 -11.70 -7.38 -21.82
CA ALA A 21 -11.74 -6.40 -20.73
C ALA A 21 -11.90 -7.08 -19.37
N ILE A 22 -12.72 -8.13 -19.29
CA ILE A 22 -12.90 -8.94 -18.07
C ILE A 22 -11.58 -9.63 -17.68
N ASP A 23 -10.87 -10.25 -18.64
CA ASP A 23 -9.57 -10.88 -18.37
C ASP A 23 -8.51 -9.85 -17.89
N LEU A 24 -8.43 -8.71 -18.59
CA LEU A 24 -7.53 -7.61 -18.24
C LEU A 24 -7.84 -7.06 -16.84
N PHE A 25 -9.11 -6.85 -16.52
CA PHE A 25 -9.53 -6.39 -15.19
C PHE A 25 -9.12 -7.38 -14.09
N GLN A 26 -9.38 -8.68 -14.28
CA GLN A 26 -8.99 -9.71 -13.30
C GLN A 26 -7.46 -9.75 -13.10
N ARG A 27 -6.70 -9.60 -14.19
CA ARG A 27 -5.23 -9.54 -14.13
C ARG A 27 -4.75 -8.27 -13.42
N GLY A 28 -5.35 -7.12 -13.71
CA GLY A 28 -5.07 -5.85 -13.03
C GLY A 28 -5.35 -5.94 -11.53
N MET A 29 -6.47 -6.54 -11.13
CA MET A 29 -6.84 -6.69 -9.73
C MET A 29 -5.83 -7.55 -8.95
N LYS A 30 -5.37 -8.67 -9.53
CA LYS A 30 -4.33 -9.53 -8.94
C LYS A 30 -3.00 -8.79 -8.80
N LEU A 31 -2.60 -8.03 -9.82
CA LEU A 31 -1.37 -7.24 -9.78
C LEU A 31 -1.43 -6.13 -8.72
N SER A 32 -2.58 -5.46 -8.59
CA SER A 32 -2.83 -4.45 -7.57
C SER A 32 -2.71 -5.04 -6.16
N GLN A 33 -3.37 -6.18 -5.91
CA GLN A 33 -3.29 -6.88 -4.63
C GLN A 33 -1.85 -7.28 -4.28
N LEU A 34 -1.08 -7.77 -5.27
CA LEU A 34 0.32 -8.12 -5.07
C LEU A 34 1.20 -6.90 -4.75
N CYS A 35 0.91 -5.74 -5.35
CA CYS A 35 1.60 -4.50 -5.01
C CYS A 35 1.28 -4.07 -3.57
N GLY A 36 0.00 -4.13 -3.17
CA GLY A 36 -0.43 -3.83 -1.80
C GLY A 36 0.26 -4.73 -0.77
N GLN A 37 0.30 -6.04 -1.01
CA GLN A 37 0.99 -6.98 -0.12
C GLN A 37 2.50 -6.71 0.01
N LYS A 38 3.15 -6.30 -1.08
CA LYS A 38 4.58 -5.93 -1.03
C LYS A 38 4.80 -4.66 -0.23
N LEU A 39 3.91 -3.67 -0.37
CA LEU A 39 3.98 -2.45 0.42
C LEU A 39 3.77 -2.76 1.90
N GLU A 40 2.74 -3.52 2.26
CA GLU A 40 2.47 -3.92 3.64
C GLU A 40 3.66 -4.65 4.27
N GLN A 41 4.29 -5.59 3.55
CA GLN A 41 5.50 -6.27 4.01
C GLN A 41 6.69 -5.34 4.22
N VAL A 42 6.80 -4.28 3.42
CA VAL A 42 7.85 -3.27 3.56
C VAL A 42 7.54 -2.37 4.75
N GLU A 43 6.30 -1.89 4.88
CA GLU A 43 5.84 -1.09 6.02
C GLU A 43 6.08 -1.79 7.35
N GLN A 44 5.77 -3.09 7.44
CA GLN A 44 6.04 -3.90 8.64
C GLN A 44 7.52 -4.02 8.99
N LYS A 45 8.42 -3.91 7.99
CA LYS A 45 9.87 -4.03 8.17
C LYS A 45 10.56 -2.69 8.39
N ILE A 46 9.88 -1.58 8.09
CA ILE A 46 10.44 -0.26 8.31
C ILE A 46 10.22 0.10 9.77
N GLU A 47 11.32 0.32 10.48
CA GLU A 47 11.32 0.93 11.80
C GLU A 47 11.63 2.43 11.64
N MET A 48 10.79 3.27 12.22
CA MET A 48 11.01 4.70 12.36
C MET A 48 11.71 4.98 13.69
N ILE A 49 12.72 5.85 13.69
CA ILE A 49 13.30 6.40 14.91
C ILE A 49 12.46 7.62 15.31
N VAL A 50 11.87 7.58 16.50
CA VAL A 50 11.11 8.67 17.11
C VAL A 50 11.84 9.15 18.36
N GLU A 51 11.86 10.45 18.60
CA GLU A 51 12.35 11.03 19.85
C GLU A 51 11.17 11.16 20.82
N GLU A 52 11.25 10.52 21.99
CA GLU A 52 10.19 10.52 22.99
C GLU A 52 10.82 10.81 24.36
N GLY A 53 10.52 11.98 24.93
CA GLY A 53 11.09 12.40 26.22
C GLY A 53 12.60 12.66 26.22
N GLY A 54 13.20 12.93 25.05
CA GLY A 54 14.66 13.12 24.90
C GLY A 54 15.46 11.83 24.66
N GLU A 55 14.78 10.68 24.54
CA GLU A 55 15.39 9.40 24.14
C GLU A 55 14.90 8.96 22.75
N LEU A 56 15.83 8.47 21.92
CA LEU A 56 15.53 7.95 20.59
C LEU A 56 15.02 6.50 20.70
N LYS A 57 13.75 6.25 20.36
CA LYS A 57 13.12 4.93 20.32
C LYS A 57 12.81 4.51 18.89
N ARG A 58 12.83 3.20 18.60
CA ARG A 58 12.39 2.65 17.32
C ARG A 58 10.93 2.22 17.42
N LYS A 59 10.11 2.57 16.44
CA LYS A 59 8.70 2.18 16.32
C LYS A 59 8.37 1.68 14.91
N PRO A 60 7.41 0.77 14.73
CA PRO A 60 6.97 0.32 13.41
C PRO A 60 6.42 1.47 12.57
N PHE A 61 6.77 1.54 11.29
CA PHE A 61 6.22 2.49 10.33
C PHE A 61 4.75 2.14 10.05
N GLY A 62 3.82 2.93 10.59
CA GLY A 62 2.38 2.67 10.48
C GLY A 62 1.71 2.11 11.74
N GLY A 63 2.48 1.89 12.82
CA GLY A 63 1.86 1.76 14.14
C GLY A 63 1.10 3.05 14.44
N THR A 64 -0.22 2.95 14.65
CA THR A 64 -1.05 4.06 15.15
C THR A 64 -0.25 4.82 16.19
N LEU A 65 -0.13 6.13 16.01
CA LEU A 65 0.30 7.01 17.08
C LEU A 65 -0.76 6.86 18.17
N GLU A 66 -0.60 5.84 19.03
CA GLU A 66 -1.19 5.86 20.34
C GLU A 66 -0.55 7.09 20.99
N GLU A 67 -1.28 8.21 20.90
CA GLU A 67 -1.20 9.26 21.89
C GLU A 67 -1.28 8.55 23.24
N THR A 68 -0.12 8.29 23.83
CA THR A 68 0.00 8.22 25.28
C THR A 68 -0.25 9.62 25.79
N GLY A 69 -1.50 10.07 25.64
CA GLY A 69 -2.10 11.13 26.42
C GLY A 69 -2.29 10.56 27.81
N GLU A 70 -1.21 10.56 28.58
CA GLU A 70 -1.30 10.72 30.02
C GLU A 70 -2.06 12.03 30.28
N LEU A 71 -3.39 11.94 30.30
CA LEU A 71 -4.23 12.86 31.08
C LEU A 71 -4.49 12.14 32.39
N SER A 72 -3.44 12.09 33.21
CA SER A 72 -3.56 12.02 34.65
C SER A 72 -4.19 13.33 35.13
N GLU A 73 -5.48 13.27 35.48
CA GLU A 73 -6.09 13.85 36.70
C GLU A 73 -7.55 13.40 36.81
#